data_AF-A0A5B8VSY9-F1
#
_entry.id   AF-A0A5B8VSY9-F1
#
_cell.length_a   1.000
_cell.length_b   1.000
_cell.length_c   1.000
_cell.angle_alpha   90.00
_cell.angle_beta   90.00
_cell.angle_gamma   90.00
#
_symmetry.space_group_name_H-M   'P 1'
#
loop_
_entity.id
_entity.type
_entity.pdbx_description
1 polymer ?
#
loop_
_entity_poly.entity_id
_entity_poly.type
_entity_poly.pdbx_seq_one_letter_code
_entity_poly.pdbx_strand_id
1 'polypeptide(L)'
;MAVVMIKSFICQQCGKSAARNPRLKSEQHYCSDHDCQKARMRNWKHSKYATDAAYQEKCKEQREGWRKDRHADQYQKQYREQHPAYVSRNRAQQKARNVKHKEKIASAVIKKSSLVLQARDDGSQTVSLVNMDLMIKRSALTALTG
;
A
#
# COMPACT_ATOMS: atom_id res chain seq x y z
N MET A 1 40.08 2.94 -36.01
CA MET A 1 38.95 3.64 -35.36
C MET A 1 37.89 2.61 -35.02
N ALA A 2 37.79 2.15 -33.77
CA ALA A 2 36.78 1.17 -33.39
C ALA A 2 35.41 1.84 -33.35
N VAL A 3 34.52 1.47 -34.27
CA VAL A 3 33.13 1.93 -34.25
C VAL A 3 32.42 1.20 -33.12
N VAL A 4 32.20 1.88 -32.00
CA VAL A 4 31.42 1.33 -30.89
C VAL A 4 29.96 1.33 -31.32
N MET A 5 29.43 0.15 -31.70
CA MET A 5 28.00 0.00 -31.97
C MET A 5 27.21 0.15 -30.68
N ILE A 6 26.52 1.28 -30.53
CA ILE A 6 25.70 1.58 -29.35
C ILE A 6 24.36 0.86 -29.49
N LYS A 7 24.16 -0.22 -28.73
CA LYS A 7 22.87 -0.91 -28.64
C LYS A 7 21.85 -0.01 -27.94
N SER A 8 20.58 -0.03 -28.36
CA SER A 8 19.49 0.68 -27.66
C SER A 8 18.72 -0.26 -26.72
N PHE A 9 18.04 0.31 -25.73
CA PHE A 9 17.11 -0.41 -24.84
C PHE A 9 15.90 0.45 -24.49
N ILE A 10 14.81 -0.17 -24.04
CA ILE A 10 13.61 0.54 -23.57
C ILE A 10 13.68 0.72 -22.05
N CYS A 11 13.50 1.94 -21.57
CA CYS A 11 13.49 2.22 -20.14
C CYS A 11 12.22 1.68 -19.47
N GLN A 12 12.39 0.90 -18.40
CA GLN A 12 11.27 0.33 -17.64
C GLN A 12 10.38 1.38 -16.93
N GLN A 13 10.90 2.58 -16.65
CA GLN A 13 10.14 3.61 -15.94
C GLN A 13 9.37 4.54 -16.89
N CYS A 14 10.01 5.02 -17.97
CA CYS A 14 9.41 6.02 -18.86
C CYS A 14 9.02 5.47 -20.24
N GLY A 15 9.36 4.22 -20.57
CA GLY A 15 9.04 3.59 -21.84
C GLY A 15 9.81 4.12 -23.05
N LYS A 16 10.73 5.09 -22.87
CA LYS A 16 11.51 5.68 -23.97
C LYS A 16 12.67 4.77 -24.37
N SER A 17 12.99 4.75 -25.68
CA SER A 17 14.22 4.16 -26.19
C SER A 17 15.43 5.02 -25.82
N ALA A 18 16.47 4.40 -25.29
CA ALA A 18 17.71 5.06 -24.91
C ALA A 18 18.93 4.27 -25.39
N ALA A 19 20.00 4.99 -25.69
CA ALA A 19 21.31 4.40 -25.96
C ALA A 19 21.86 3.70 -24.72
N ARG A 20 22.26 2.43 -24.85
CA ARG A 20 22.93 1.68 -23.79
C ARG A 20 24.33 2.27 -23.59
N ASN A 21 24.72 2.48 -22.34
CA ASN A 21 26.10 2.86 -22.02
C ASN A 21 27.03 1.65 -22.28
N PRO A 22 27.95 1.75 -23.26
CA PRO A 22 28.82 0.63 -23.64
C PRO A 22 29.83 0.25 -22.54
N ARG A 23 30.04 1.10 -21.52
CA ARG A 23 30.93 0.81 -20.39
C ARG A 23 30.29 -0.10 -19.33
N LEU A 24 28.96 -0.24 -19.34
CA LEU A 24 28.30 -1.12 -18.39
C LEU A 24 28.32 -2.55 -18.90
N LYS A 25 28.90 -3.44 -18.09
CA LYS A 25 28.93 -4.88 -18.34
C LYS A 25 27.57 -5.54 -18.12
N SER A 26 26.73 -4.94 -17.29
CA SER A 26 25.38 -5.42 -16.97
C SER A 26 24.32 -4.76 -17.85
N GLU A 27 23.15 -5.41 -17.94
CA GLU A 27 22.02 -4.88 -18.66
C GLU A 27 21.49 -3.58 -18.03
N GLN A 28 21.22 -2.59 -18.88
CA GLN A 28 20.57 -1.36 -18.46
C GLN A 28 19.06 -1.49 -18.61
N HIS A 29 18.36 -1.17 -17.51
CA HIS A 29 16.89 -1.19 -17.46
C HIS A 29 16.28 0.21 -17.30
N TYR A 30 17.08 1.21 -16.91
CA TYR A 30 16.64 2.59 -16.69
C TYR A 30 17.52 3.56 -17.48
N CYS A 31 16.91 4.52 -18.16
CA CYS A 31 17.64 5.59 -18.85
C CYS A 31 18.28 6.57 -17.85
N SER A 32 19.16 7.44 -18.33
CA SER A 32 19.88 8.43 -17.52
C SER A 32 19.03 9.55 -16.95
N ASP A 33 17.74 9.64 -17.32
CA ASP A 33 16.81 10.62 -16.79
C ASP A 33 16.73 10.52 -15.25
N HIS A 34 16.79 11.68 -14.59
CA HIS A 34 16.79 11.79 -13.13
C HIS A 34 15.56 11.13 -12.50
N ASP A 35 14.37 11.24 -13.10
CA ASP A 35 13.17 10.59 -12.57
C ASP A 35 13.24 9.07 -12.69
N CYS A 36 13.80 8.56 -13.79
CA CYS A 36 14.01 7.13 -14.00
C CYS A 36 15.07 6.57 -13.05
N GLN A 37 16.13 7.33 -12.77
CA GLN A 37 17.15 6.93 -11.81
C GLN A 37 16.62 6.93 -10.37
N LYS A 38 15.77 7.89 -10.00
CA LYS A 38 15.04 7.86 -8.71
C LYS A 38 14.14 6.63 -8.59
N ALA A 39 13.44 6.25 -9.67
CA ALA A 39 12.62 5.04 -9.69
C ALA A 39 13.47 3.77 -9.55
N ARG A 40 14.60 3.68 -10.26
CA ARG A 40 15.57 2.57 -10.11
C ARG A 40 16.00 2.39 -8.66
N MET A 41 16.46 3.48 -8.03
CA MET A 41 16.92 3.46 -6.64
C MET A 41 15.79 3.08 -5.68
N ARG A 42 14.56 3.58 -5.92
CA ARG A 42 13.38 3.19 -5.14
C ARG A 42 13.15 1.67 -5.25
N ASN A 43 13.10 1.12 -6.45
CA ASN A 43 12.84 -0.31 -6.66
C ASN A 43 13.92 -1.18 -6.03
N TRP A 44 15.20 -0.79 -6.15
CA TRP A 44 16.29 -1.46 -5.45
C TRP A 44 16.11 -1.42 -3.93
N LYS A 45 15.81 -0.26 -3.34
CA LYS A 45 15.57 -0.14 -1.89
C LYS A 45 14.40 -1.01 -1.44
N HIS A 46 13.29 -1.02 -2.19
CA HIS A 46 12.13 -1.85 -1.87
C HIS A 46 12.46 -3.34 -1.92
N SER A 47 13.15 -3.80 -2.97
CA SER A 47 13.58 -5.20 -3.08
C SER A 47 14.57 -5.57 -1.98
N LYS A 48 15.57 -4.73 -1.71
CA LYS A 48 16.52 -4.96 -0.62
C LYS A 48 15.83 -5.01 0.73
N TYR A 49 14.93 -4.08 1.01
CA TYR A 49 14.17 -4.09 2.24
C TYR A 49 13.28 -5.34 2.35
N ALA A 50 12.72 -5.86 1.25
CA ALA A 50 11.91 -7.07 1.31
C ALA A 50 12.71 -8.36 1.57
N THR A 51 13.93 -8.45 1.02
CA THR A 51 14.71 -9.70 1.01
C THR A 51 15.77 -9.78 2.11
N ASP A 52 16.31 -8.66 2.58
CA ASP A 52 17.48 -8.62 3.46
C ASP A 52 17.10 -8.14 4.88
N ALA A 53 17.03 -9.07 5.83
CA ALA A 53 16.66 -8.79 7.22
C ALA A 53 17.69 -7.88 7.94
N ALA A 54 18.99 -8.07 7.68
CA ALA A 54 20.03 -7.22 8.27
C ALA A 54 19.91 -5.77 7.75
N TYR A 55 19.56 -5.61 6.47
CA TYR A 55 19.27 -4.28 5.92
C TYR A 55 18.03 -3.65 6.55
N GLN A 56 16.97 -4.42 6.82
CA GLN A 56 15.78 -3.93 7.52
C GLN A 56 16.10 -3.41 8.92
N GLU A 57 16.85 -4.20 9.71
CA GLU A 57 17.25 -3.85 11.07
C GLU A 57 18.10 -2.58 11.09
N LYS A 58 19.12 -2.50 10.22
CA LYS A 58 19.93 -1.29 10.05
C LYS A 58 19.09 -0.07 9.70
N CYS A 59 18.08 -0.22 8.84
CA CYS A 59 17.16 0.89 8.51
C CYS A 59 16.28 1.30 9.71
N LYS A 60 15.91 0.36 10.57
CA LYS A 60 15.15 0.61 11.80
C LYS A 60 16.01 1.38 12.81
N GLU A 61 17.22 0.91 13.08
CA GLU A 61 18.17 1.57 13.99
C GLU A 61 18.46 3.01 13.56
N GLN A 62 18.74 3.24 12.28
CA GLN A 62 18.97 4.60 11.76
C GLN A 62 17.77 5.52 11.98
N ARG A 63 16.55 5.02 11.77
CA ARG A 63 15.33 5.78 11.97
C ARG A 63 15.06 6.05 13.45
N GLU A 64 15.40 5.12 14.33
CA GLU A 64 15.32 5.31 15.78
C GLU A 64 16.35 6.31 16.28
N GLY A 65 17.61 6.20 15.86
CA GLY A 65 18.66 7.17 16.16
C GLY A 65 18.28 8.58 15.72
N TRP A 66 17.82 8.74 14.48
CA TRP A 66 17.38 10.03 13.96
C TRP A 66 16.24 10.64 14.80
N ARG A 67 15.32 9.83 15.33
CA ARG A 67 14.22 10.28 16.19
C ARG A 67 14.68 10.63 17.62
N LYS A 68 15.75 10.00 18.12
CA LYS A 68 16.34 10.36 19.42
C LYS A 68 17.03 11.72 19.35
N ASP A 69 17.81 11.94 18.28
CA ASP A 69 18.63 13.16 18.15
C ASP A 69 17.83 14.38 17.69
N ARG A 70 16.68 14.19 17.03
CA ARG A 70 15.85 15.28 16.51
C ARG A 70 14.44 15.23 17.08
N HIS A 71 13.99 16.34 17.66
CA HIS A 71 12.59 16.56 18.00
C HIS A 71 11.72 16.48 16.73
N ALA A 72 11.08 15.32 16.54
CA ALA A 72 10.37 14.99 15.30
C ALA A 72 9.26 16.00 14.95
N ASP A 73 8.62 16.59 15.96
CA ASP A 73 7.59 17.61 15.79
C ASP A 73 8.14 18.92 15.21
N GLN A 74 9.21 19.45 15.81
CA GLN A 74 9.85 20.69 15.35
C GLN A 74 10.36 20.56 13.91
N TYR A 75 11.03 19.44 13.60
CA TYR A 75 11.49 19.17 12.23
C TYR A 75 10.33 19.12 11.25
N GLN A 76 9.23 18.42 11.58
CA GLN A 76 8.08 18.32 10.69
C GLN A 76 7.41 19.67 10.47
N LYS A 77 7.28 20.49 11.51
CA LYS A 77 6.74 21.85 11.42
C LYS A 77 7.58 22.70 10.46
N GLN A 78 8.89 22.82 10.72
CA GLN A 78 9.81 23.59 9.88
C GLN A 78 9.83 23.10 8.43
N TYR A 79 9.84 21.78 8.22
CA TYR A 79 9.84 21.21 6.89
C TYR A 79 8.57 21.58 6.11
N ARG A 80 7.40 21.52 6.76
CA ARG A 80 6.11 21.90 6.15
C ARG A 80 6.03 23.39 5.85
N GLU A 81 6.56 24.23 6.73
CA GLU A 81 6.65 25.69 6.53
C GLU A 81 7.53 26.05 5.33
N GLN A 82 8.69 25.42 5.21
CA GLN A 82 9.64 25.67 4.11
C GLN A 82 9.21 25.06 2.77
N HIS A 83 8.30 24.07 2.78
CA HIS A 83 7.88 23.34 1.56
C HIS A 83 6.36 23.36 1.36
N PRO A 84 5.73 24.53 1.18
CA PRO A 84 4.27 24.64 1.05
C PRO A 84 3.71 23.87 -0.16
N ALA A 85 4.44 23.84 -1.29
CA ALA A 85 4.06 23.07 -2.47
C ALA A 85 4.11 21.54 -2.26
N TYR A 86 4.96 21.05 -1.35
CA TYR A 86 4.93 19.65 -0.93
C TYR A 86 3.68 19.37 -0.09
N VAL A 87 3.36 20.27 0.85
CA VAL A 87 2.21 20.14 1.74
C VAL A 87 0.90 20.11 0.96
N SER A 88 0.69 21.05 0.03
CA SER A 88 -0.54 21.11 -0.77
C SER A 88 -0.76 19.83 -1.58
N ARG A 89 0.28 19.37 -2.28
CA ARG A 89 0.27 18.13 -3.07
C ARG A 89 -0.01 16.91 -2.18
N ASN A 90 0.68 16.78 -1.05
CA ASN A 90 0.51 15.65 -0.15
C ASN A 90 -0.91 15.62 0.43
N ARG A 91 -1.46 16.77 0.82
CA ARG A 91 -2.86 16.89 1.29
C ARG A 91 -3.86 16.48 0.21
N ALA A 92 -3.69 16.91 -1.04
CA ALA A 92 -4.56 16.50 -2.14
C ALA A 92 -4.53 14.97 -2.36
N GLN A 93 -3.33 14.39 -2.38
CA GLN A 93 -3.19 12.93 -2.50
C GLN A 93 -3.74 12.18 -1.30
N GLN A 94 -3.63 12.73 -0.09
CA GLN A 94 -4.20 12.14 1.11
C GLN A 94 -5.73 12.10 1.03
N LYS A 95 -6.37 13.16 0.53
CA LYS A 95 -7.82 13.17 0.29
C LYS A 95 -8.22 12.05 -0.68
N ALA A 96 -7.53 11.93 -1.81
CA ALA A 96 -7.79 10.85 -2.78
C ALA A 96 -7.62 9.45 -2.17
N ARG A 97 -6.54 9.23 -1.39
CA ARG A 97 -6.33 7.96 -0.67
C ARG A 97 -7.43 7.67 0.34
N ASN A 98 -7.88 8.68 1.10
CA ASN A 98 -8.95 8.52 2.08
C ASN A 98 -10.28 8.18 1.41
N VAL A 99 -10.61 8.79 0.27
CA VAL A 99 -11.81 8.47 -0.52
C VAL A 99 -11.76 7.00 -0.95
N LYS A 100 -10.66 6.58 -1.60
CA LYS A 100 -10.48 5.18 -2.02
C LYS A 100 -10.55 4.20 -0.85
N HIS A 101 -10.02 4.58 0.31
CA HIS A 101 -10.11 3.74 1.51
C HIS A 101 -11.55 3.63 2.03
N LYS A 102 -12.32 4.72 2.04
CA LYS A 102 -13.74 4.71 2.39
C LYS A 102 -14.55 3.86 1.44
N GLU A 103 -14.31 3.95 0.13
CA GLU A 103 -14.96 3.09 -0.88
C GLU A 103 -14.64 1.62 -0.64
N LYS A 104 -13.36 1.29 -0.38
CA LYS A 104 -12.96 -0.08 -0.04
C LYS A 104 -13.66 -0.59 1.22
N ILE A 105 -13.73 0.22 2.28
CA ILE A 105 -14.45 -0.13 3.51
C ILE A 105 -15.95 -0.30 3.21
N ALA A 106 -16.58 0.63 2.51
CA ALA A 106 -18.00 0.55 2.17
C ALA A 106 -18.30 -0.72 1.33
N SER A 107 -17.45 -1.06 0.35
CA SER A 107 -17.58 -2.30 -0.41
C SER A 107 -17.39 -3.56 0.44
N ALA A 108 -16.57 -3.50 1.50
CA ALA A 108 -16.39 -4.61 2.44
C ALA A 108 -17.54 -4.71 3.46
N VAL A 109 -18.25 -3.61 3.74
CA VAL A 109 -19.39 -3.54 4.67
C VAL A 109 -20.70 -4.00 4.00
N ILE A 110 -20.79 -4.08 2.68
CA ILE A 110 -21.97 -4.59 1.98
C ILE A 110 -22.02 -6.14 2.06
N LYS A 111 -22.66 -6.59 3.15
CA LYS A 111 -23.44 -7.83 3.40
C LYS A 111 -22.71 -9.18 3.43
N LYS A 112 -22.38 -9.62 4.64
CA LYS A 112 -22.40 -11.04 5.03
C LYS A 112 -23.45 -11.25 6.14
N SER A 113 -24.73 -11.12 5.77
CA SER A 113 -25.83 -11.51 6.66
C SER A 113 -25.98 -13.03 6.57
N SER A 114 -25.56 -13.74 7.60
CA SER A 114 -25.73 -15.19 7.70
C SER A 114 -27.05 -15.47 8.41
N LEU A 115 -27.92 -16.28 7.80
CA LEU A 115 -29.08 -16.84 8.48
C LEU A 115 -28.62 -18.06 9.26
N VAL A 116 -28.76 -18.02 10.58
CA VAL A 116 -28.41 -19.13 11.47
C VAL A 116 -29.71 -19.76 11.97
N LEU A 117 -29.93 -21.03 11.62
CA LEU A 117 -30.97 -21.85 12.23
C LEU A 117 -30.42 -22.53 13.47
N GLN A 118 -31.18 -22.45 14.57
CA GLN A 118 -30.88 -23.16 15.81
C GLN A 118 -32.11 -23.96 16.21
N ALA A 119 -31.94 -25.28 16.31
CA ALA A 119 -32.93 -26.17 16.89
C ALA A 119 -32.87 -26.05 18.42
N ARG A 120 -34.03 -26.05 19.06
CA ARG A 120 -34.17 -26.08 20.52
C ARG A 120 -34.52 -27.50 20.96
N ASP A 121 -34.26 -27.80 22.22
CA ASP A 121 -34.49 -29.13 22.82
C ASP A 121 -35.98 -29.51 22.88
N ASP A 122 -36.88 -28.54 22.74
CA ASP A 122 -38.34 -28.71 22.64
C ASP A 122 -38.84 -29.03 21.22
N GLY A 123 -37.92 -29.21 20.26
CA GLY A 123 -38.22 -29.49 18.85
C GLY A 123 -38.60 -28.25 18.02
N SER A 124 -38.69 -27.07 18.63
CA SER A 124 -38.92 -25.83 17.88
C SER A 124 -37.63 -25.31 17.23
N GLN A 125 -37.77 -24.61 16.10
CA GLN A 125 -36.64 -24.01 15.40
C GLN A 125 -36.72 -22.48 15.45
N THR A 126 -35.57 -21.85 15.67
CA THR A 126 -35.46 -20.39 15.60
C THR A 126 -34.48 -19.99 14.50
N VAL A 127 -34.83 -18.94 13.75
CA VAL A 127 -33.95 -18.34 12.74
C VAL A 127 -33.48 -17.00 13.26
N SER A 128 -32.16 -16.80 13.26
CA SER A 128 -31.53 -15.54 13.63
C SER A 128 -30.75 -14.98 12.45
N LEU A 129 -30.96 -13.71 12.13
CA LEU A 129 -30.18 -13.00 11.13
C LEU A 129 -28.99 -12.34 11.83
N VAL A 130 -27.78 -12.82 11.53
CA VAL A 130 -26.55 -12.37 12.18
C VAL A 130 -25.69 -11.60 11.18
N ASN A 131 -25.31 -10.38 11.55
CA ASN A 131 -24.33 -9.57 10.82
C ASN A 131 -23.13 -9.37 11.74
N MET A 132 -21.95 -9.87 11.32
CA MET A 132 -20.65 -9.63 11.98
C MET A 132 -20.77 -9.48 13.51
N ASP A 133 -21.08 -10.59 14.16
CA ASP A 133 -21.07 -10.83 15.61
C ASP A 133 -21.98 -9.96 16.50
N LEU A 134 -22.95 -9.22 15.94
CA LEU A 134 -24.11 -8.72 16.70
C LEU A 134 -25.41 -9.38 16.23
N MET A 135 -26.13 -10.02 17.16
CA MET A 135 -27.50 -10.50 16.95
C MET A 135 -28.45 -9.29 16.84
N ILE A 136 -29.02 -9.04 15.67
CA ILE A 136 -29.85 -7.85 15.43
C ILE A 136 -31.34 -8.10 15.69
N LYS A 137 -31.88 -9.29 15.34
CA LYS A 137 -33.27 -9.69 15.62
C LYS A 137 -33.41 -11.21 15.78
N ARG A 138 -34.23 -11.64 16.74
CA ARG A 138 -34.57 -13.06 17.00
C ARG A 138 -36.08 -13.22 16.89
N SER A 139 -36.54 -14.07 15.97
CA SER A 139 -37.96 -14.38 15.77
C SER A 139 -38.17 -15.88 15.90
N ALA A 140 -39.15 -16.28 16.71
CA ALA A 140 -39.58 -17.67 16.82
C ALA A 140 -40.45 -18.00 15.60
N LEU A 141 -40.14 -19.11 14.92
CA LEU A 141 -41.06 -19.68 13.93
C LEU A 141 -41.90 -20.71 14.67
N THR A 142 -43.15 -20.36 14.97
CA THR A 142 -44.14 -21.33 15.42
C THR A 142 -44.53 -22.18 14.21
N ALA A 143 -44.35 -23.49 14.32
CA ALA A 143 -44.89 -24.42 13.34
C ALA A 143 -46.42 -24.27 13.34
N LEU A 144 -46.99 -23.80 12.23
CA LEU A 144 -48.41 -23.99 11.96
C LEU A 144 -48.60 -25.48 11.71
N THR A 145 -48.95 -26.23 12.75
CA THR A 145 -49.47 -27.59 12.61
C THR A 145 -50.98 -27.49 12.36
N GLY A 146 -51.39 -27.77 11.12
CA GLY A 146 -52.78 -27.75 10.68
C GLY A 146 -52.89 -27.48 9.19
#